data_AF-A0A946YEI4-F1
#
_entry.id   AF-A0A946YEI4-F1
#
_cell.length_a   1.000
_cell.length_b   1.000
_cell.length_c   1.000
_cell.angle_alpha   90.00
_cell.angle_beta   90.00
_cell.angle_gamma   90.00
#
_symmetry.space_group_name_H-M   'P 1'
#
loop_
_entity.id
_entity.type
_entity.pdbx_description
1 polymer ?
#
loop_
_entity_poly.entity_id
_entity_poly.type
_entity_poly.pdbx_seq_one_letter_code
_entity_poly.pdbx_strand_id
1 'polypeptide(L)'
;MPADSEELDSTLLAQPELYFNRYISLLAFNRRVLAYARDPAVPLLERLKYLCISSSNLDEFCEIRIAVLKQREKSGMLHTGPNNQAPGEILKTLITLNVARAVAGRLPAASGISV
;
A
#
# COMPACT_ATOMS: atom_id res chain seq x y z
N MET A 1 37.37 8.57 -20.13
CA MET A 1 36.06 8.27 -19.54
C MET A 1 36.32 7.68 -18.17
N PRO A 2 36.03 8.36 -17.04
CA PRO A 2 36.17 7.72 -15.75
C PRO A 2 34.99 6.75 -15.60
N ALA A 3 35.34 5.49 -15.38
CA ALA A 3 34.41 4.44 -15.01
C ALA A 3 34.13 4.55 -13.52
N ASP A 4 33.31 5.53 -13.13
CA ASP A 4 32.71 5.57 -11.80
C ASP A 4 31.38 4.80 -11.88
N SER A 5 31.47 3.50 -12.18
CA SER A 5 30.38 2.60 -11.84
C SER A 5 30.53 2.29 -10.36
N GLU A 6 29.95 3.14 -9.50
CA GLU A 6 29.77 2.79 -8.09
C GLU A 6 29.10 1.42 -8.04
N GLU A 7 29.85 0.39 -7.63
CA GLU A 7 29.27 -0.89 -7.26
C GLU A 7 28.31 -0.62 -6.11
N LEU A 8 27.01 -0.60 -6.41
CA LEU A 8 25.96 -0.55 -5.41
C LEU A 8 26.24 -1.64 -4.37
N ASP A 9 26.53 -1.23 -3.15
CA ASP A 9 26.88 -2.14 -2.06
C ASP A 9 25.74 -3.13 -1.83
N SER A 10 25.97 -4.38 -2.24
CA SER A 10 25.01 -5.47 -2.12
C SER A 10 24.55 -5.70 -0.68
N THR A 11 25.37 -5.33 0.31
CA THR A 11 25.02 -5.44 1.73
C THR A 11 24.04 -4.34 2.17
N LEU A 12 24.10 -3.16 1.56
CA LEU A 12 23.11 -2.09 1.75
C LEU A 12 21.75 -2.54 1.19
N LEU A 13 21.72 -3.11 -0.02
CA LEU A 13 20.48 -3.58 -0.67
C LEU A 13 19.80 -4.75 0.07
N ALA A 14 20.49 -5.42 0.99
CA ALA A 14 19.90 -6.48 1.80
C ALA A 14 19.09 -5.95 3.01
N GLN A 15 19.17 -4.65 3.32
CA GLN A 15 18.53 -4.05 4.48
C GLN A 15 17.00 -3.97 4.29
N PRO A 16 16.19 -4.68 5.12
CA PRO A 16 14.73 -4.69 4.98
C PRO A 16 14.08 -3.31 5.12
N GLU A 17 14.73 -2.39 5.84
CA GLU A 17 14.25 -1.02 6.12
C GLU A 17 14.19 -0.15 4.86
N LEU A 18 14.93 -0.50 3.81
CA LEU A 18 14.93 0.22 2.54
C LEU A 18 13.68 -0.07 1.69
N TYR A 19 12.86 -1.05 2.07
CA TYR A 19 11.75 -1.52 1.27
C TYR A 19 10.39 -1.26 1.93
N PHE A 20 9.50 -0.63 1.18
CA PHE A 20 8.09 -0.53 1.58
C PHE A 20 7.34 -1.84 1.33
N ASN A 21 6.39 -2.14 2.21
CA ASN A 21 5.50 -3.28 2.02
C ASN A 21 4.58 -3.04 0.82
N ARG A 22 4.66 -3.89 -0.21
CA ARG A 22 3.84 -3.75 -1.43
C ARG A 22 2.33 -3.66 -1.16
N TYR A 23 1.81 -4.36 -0.16
CA TYR A 23 0.37 -4.38 0.13
C TYR A 23 -0.09 -3.08 0.76
N ILE A 24 0.73 -2.53 1.67
CA ILE A 24 0.50 -1.23 2.29
C ILE A 24 0.62 -0.12 1.23
N SER A 25 1.63 -0.19 0.37
CA SER A 25 1.82 0.76 -0.73
C SER A 25 0.65 0.76 -1.71
N LEU A 26 0.12 -0.41 -2.07
CA LEU A 26 -1.04 -0.54 -2.95
C LEU A 26 -2.31 0.03 -2.32
N LEU A 27 -2.50 -0.17 -1.01
CA LEU A 27 -3.59 0.45 -0.28
C LEU A 27 -3.42 1.99 -0.24
N ALA A 28 -2.21 2.49 0.01
CA ALA A 28 -1.92 3.93 0.00
C ALA A 28 -2.12 4.56 -1.38
N PHE A 29 -1.80 3.84 -2.46
CA PHE A 29 -2.12 4.25 -3.83
C PHE A 29 -3.62 4.38 -4.04
N ASN A 30 -4.41 3.37 -3.69
CA ASN A 30 -5.87 3.41 -3.83
C ASN A 30 -6.51 4.58 -3.06
N ARG A 31 -5.95 4.95 -1.91
CA ARG A 31 -6.40 6.13 -1.16
C ARG A 31 -6.18 7.44 -1.93
N ARG A 32 -5.07 7.56 -2.66
CA ARG A 32 -4.81 8.73 -3.50
C ARG A 32 -5.82 8.80 -4.65
N VAL A 33 -6.16 7.66 -5.27
CA VAL A 33 -7.22 7.58 -6.28
C VAL A 33 -8.57 8.02 -5.70
N LEU A 34 -8.94 7.52 -4.52
CA LEU A 34 -10.17 7.92 -3.84
C LEU A 34 -10.19 9.40 -3.43
N ALA A 35 -9.03 10.00 -3.16
CA ALA A 35 -8.95 11.43 -2.84
C ALA A 35 -9.42 12.29 -4.03
N TYR A 36 -9.06 11.92 -5.27
CA TYR A 36 -9.56 12.61 -6.48
C TYR A 36 -11.08 12.50 -6.65
N ALA A 37 -11.70 11.40 -6.21
CA ALA A 37 -13.16 11.27 -6.22
C ALA A 37 -13.86 12.23 -5.22
N ARG A 38 -13.15 12.65 -4.16
CA ARG A 38 -13.66 13.54 -3.10
C ARG A 38 -13.33 15.00 -3.34
N ASP A 39 -12.38 15.31 -4.20
CA ASP A 39 -11.93 16.67 -4.47
C ASP A 39 -12.99 17.44 -5.28
N PRO A 40 -13.58 18.54 -4.73
CA PRO A 40 -14.54 19.35 -5.45
C PRO A 40 -13.94 20.12 -6.64
N ALA A 41 -12.62 20.26 -6.73
CA ALA A 41 -11.94 20.86 -7.88
C ALA A 41 -11.95 19.94 -9.12
N VAL A 42 -12.20 18.64 -8.94
CA VAL A 42 -12.32 17.69 -10.04
C VAL A 42 -13.75 17.71 -10.60
N PRO A 43 -13.94 17.77 -11.93
CA PRO A 43 -15.28 17.74 -12.53
C PRO A 43 -16.11 16.54 -12.07
N LEU A 44 -17.41 16.72 -11.90
CA LEU A 44 -18.30 15.72 -11.28
C LEU A 44 -18.21 14.33 -11.94
N LEU A 45 -18.16 14.27 -13.27
CA LEU A 45 -18.06 13.01 -13.99
C LEU A 45 -16.70 12.33 -13.80
N GLU A 46 -15.61 13.09 -13.72
CA GLU A 46 -14.27 12.55 -13.43
C GLU A 46 -14.19 12.01 -12.00
N ARG A 47 -14.85 12.67 -11.03
CA ARG A 47 -14.97 12.16 -9.67
C ARG A 47 -15.69 10.81 -9.61
N LEU A 48 -16.77 10.65 -10.39
CA LEU A 48 -17.48 9.38 -10.51
C LEU A 48 -16.57 8.29 -11.10
N LYS A 49 -15.77 8.62 -12.13
CA LYS A 49 -14.79 7.68 -12.69
C LYS A 49 -13.77 7.24 -11.65
N TYR A 50 -13.17 8.19 -10.91
CA TYR A 50 -12.23 7.86 -9.82
C TYR A 50 -12.86 7.02 -8.72
N LEU A 51 -14.13 7.25 -8.39
CA LEU A 51 -14.87 6.43 -7.43
C LEU A 51 -15.02 4.99 -7.94
N CYS A 52 -15.43 4.80 -9.20
CA CYS A 52 -15.56 3.48 -9.82
C CYS A 52 -14.20 2.76 -9.86
N ILE A 53 -13.14 3.44 -10.30
CA ILE A 53 -11.77 2.88 -10.33
C ILE A 53 -11.35 2.44 -8.92
N SER A 54 -11.54 3.31 -7.92
CA SER A 54 -11.18 2.97 -6.54
C SER A 54 -11.99 1.79 -6.00
N SER A 55 -13.24 1.62 -6.41
CA SER A 55 -14.07 0.48 -6.02
C SER A 55 -13.49 -0.81 -6.60
N SER A 56 -13.32 -0.87 -7.93
CA SER A 56 -12.80 -2.06 -8.61
C SER A 56 -11.42 -2.47 -8.09
N ASN A 57 -10.53 -1.51 -7.83
CA ASN A 57 -9.22 -1.81 -7.27
C ASN A 57 -9.29 -2.36 -5.84
N LEU A 58 -10.26 -1.91 -5.03
CA LEU A 58 -10.42 -2.40 -3.66
C LEU A 58 -11.01 -3.81 -3.64
N ASP A 59 -11.91 -4.11 -4.57
CA ASP A 59 -12.46 -5.45 -4.77
C ASP A 59 -11.34 -6.43 -5.15
N GLU A 60 -10.52 -6.11 -6.16
CA GLU A 60 -9.35 -6.93 -6.53
C GLU A 60 -8.36 -7.08 -5.35
N PHE A 61 -8.15 -6.02 -4.58
CA PHE A 61 -7.27 -6.08 -3.41
C PHE A 61 -7.80 -7.09 -2.37
N CYS A 62 -9.10 -7.08 -2.10
CA CYS A 62 -9.70 -8.01 -1.15
C CYS A 62 -9.71 -9.45 -1.68
N GLU A 63 -10.15 -9.63 -2.92
CA GLU A 63 -10.32 -10.95 -3.53
C GLU A 63 -8.99 -11.64 -3.81
N ILE A 64 -8.00 -10.89 -4.29
CA ILE A 64 -6.72 -11.48 -4.70
C ILE A 64 -5.66 -11.26 -3.62
N ARG A 65 -5.41 -10.02 -3.19
CA ARG A 65 -4.23 -9.72 -2.37
C ARG A 65 -4.39 -10.17 -0.91
N ILE A 66 -5.55 -9.92 -0.29
CA ILE A 66 -5.83 -10.39 1.08
C ILE A 66 -5.94 -11.92 1.11
N ALA A 67 -6.57 -12.54 0.11
CA ALA A 67 -6.66 -14.00 0.04
C ALA A 67 -5.27 -14.66 0.00
N VAL A 68 -4.35 -14.15 -0.83
CA VAL A 68 -2.97 -14.63 -0.89
C VAL A 68 -2.24 -14.44 0.45
N LEU A 69 -2.42 -13.30 1.12
CA LEU A 69 -1.81 -13.08 2.44
C LEU A 69 -2.33 -14.07 3.49
N LYS A 70 -3.64 -14.32 3.52
CA LYS A 70 -4.26 -15.29 4.42
C LYS A 70 -3.79 -16.72 4.13
N GLN A 71 -3.59 -17.06 2.86
CA GLN A 71 -3.04 -18.35 2.49
C GLN A 71 -1.60 -18.51 3.00
N ARG A 72 -0.75 -17.50 2.82
CA ARG A 72 0.63 -17.50 3.31
C ARG A 72 0.72 -17.59 4.83
N GLU A 73 -0.15 -16.87 5.53
CA GLU A 73 -0.29 -16.95 6.99
C GLU A 73 -0.63 -18.39 7.42
N LYS A 74 -1.64 -19.01 6.80
CA LYS A 74 -2.04 -20.40 7.08
C LYS A 74 -0.94 -21.42 6.76
N SER A 75 -0.14 -21.18 5.73
CA SER A 75 1.00 -22.02 5.38
C SER A 75 2.21 -21.86 6.31
N GLY A 76 2.14 -20.97 7.31
CA GLY A 76 3.23 -20.75 8.26
C GLY A 76 4.44 -20.02 7.66
N MET A 77 4.27 -19.27 6.57
CA MET A 77 5.34 -18.44 6.04
C MET A 77 5.70 -17.36 7.07
N LEU A 78 6.97 -17.34 7.48
CA LEU A 78 7.45 -16.39 8.49
C LEU A 78 7.72 -14.99 7.92
N HIS A 79 7.97 -14.87 6.60
CA HIS A 79 8.35 -13.62 5.97
C HIS A 79 7.69 -13.43 4.60
N THR A 80 7.43 -12.19 4.21
CA THR A 80 6.88 -11.82 2.90
C THR A 80 7.62 -10.63 2.32
N GLY A 81 8.25 -10.84 1.16
CA GLY A 81 8.92 -9.76 0.41
C GLY A 81 10.24 -9.33 1.04
N PRO A 82 10.90 -8.32 0.45
CA PRO A 82 12.23 -7.86 0.85
C PRO A 82 12.24 -7.12 2.20
N ASN A 83 11.08 -6.68 2.70
CA ASN A 83 10.96 -5.97 3.96
C ASN A 83 10.75 -6.89 5.19
N ASN A 84 10.88 -8.21 4.99
CA ASN A 84 10.92 -9.24 6.03
C ASN A 84 9.72 -9.32 7.00
N GLN A 85 8.56 -8.73 6.66
CA GLN A 85 7.39 -8.73 7.53
C GLN A 85 6.59 -10.03 7.45
N ALA A 86 6.05 -10.49 8.58
CA ALA A 86 5.21 -11.69 8.61
C ALA A 86 3.81 -11.42 7.98
N PRO A 87 3.23 -12.39 7.24
CA PRO A 87 1.90 -12.23 6.63
C PRO A 87 0.81 -11.79 7.62
N GLY A 88 0.81 -12.36 8.82
CA GLY A 88 -0.18 -12.04 9.87
C GLY A 88 -0.02 -10.62 10.42
N GLU A 89 1.21 -10.10 10.51
CA GLU A 89 1.44 -8.70 10.89
C GLU A 89 0.93 -7.75 9.81
N ILE A 90 1.22 -8.05 8.54
CA ILE A 90 0.72 -7.26 7.40
C ILE A 90 -0.82 -7.24 7.43
N LEU A 91 -1.48 -8.39 7.62
CA LEU A 91 -2.93 -8.47 7.71
C LEU A 91 -3.50 -7.61 8.84
N LYS A 92 -2.90 -7.68 10.05
CA LYS A 92 -3.28 -6.83 11.18
C LYS A 92 -3.13 -5.35 10.83
N THR A 93 -1.98 -4.94 10.28
CA THR A 93 -1.75 -3.54 9.87
C THR A 93 -2.77 -3.07 8.84
N LEU A 94 -3.08 -3.88 7.81
CA LEU A 94 -4.09 -3.53 6.80
C LEU A 94 -5.49 -3.35 7.40
N ILE A 95 -5.89 -4.23 8.32
CA ILE A 95 -7.18 -4.14 9.02
C ILE A 95 -7.22 -2.86 9.87
N THR A 96 -6.19 -2.62 10.69
CA THR A 96 -6.10 -1.43 11.55
C THR A 96 -6.15 -0.14 10.73
N LEU A 97 -5.40 -0.08 9.62
CA LEU A 97 -5.40 1.09 8.73
C LEU A 97 -6.77 1.34 8.06
N ASN A 98 -7.58 0.31 7.85
CA ASN A 98 -8.91 0.46 7.28
C ASN A 98 -9.95 0.83 8.35
N VAL A 99 -9.94 0.14 9.51
CA VAL A 99 -10.87 0.37 10.62
C VAL A 99 -10.66 1.73 11.26
N ALA A 100 -9.43 2.07 11.65
CA ALA A 100 -9.13 3.35 12.31
C ALA A 100 -9.58 4.55 11.45
N ARG A 101 -9.53 4.41 10.12
CA ARG A 101 -9.92 5.47 9.18
C ARG A 101 -11.39 5.46 8.80
N ALA A 102 -12.08 4.32 8.87
CA ALA A 102 -13.55 4.27 8.79
C ALA A 102 -14.19 4.96 10.02
N VAL A 103 -13.62 4.72 11.21
CA VAL A 103 -14.06 5.33 12.47
C VAL A 103 -13.70 6.81 12.54
N ALA A 104 -12.53 7.23 12.03
CA ALA A 104 -12.08 8.60 12.15
C ALA A 104 -12.90 9.64 11.36
N GLY A 105 -13.71 9.25 10.35
CA GLY A 105 -14.58 10.15 9.57
C GLY A 105 -13.88 11.33 8.84
N ARG A 106 -12.59 11.55 9.09
CA ARG A 106 -11.72 12.57 8.52
C ARG A 106 -10.49 11.87 7.98
N LEU A 107 -10.24 12.09 6.69
CA LEU A 107 -8.89 11.94 6.16
C LEU A 107 -8.01 12.95 6.94
N PRO A 108 -6.97 12.53 7.66
CA PRO A 108 -5.96 13.49 8.07
C PRO A 108 -5.43 14.13 6.78
N ALA A 109 -5.47 15.46 6.75
CA ALA A 109 -4.93 16.24 5.64
C ALA A 109 -3.54 15.72 5.33
N ALA A 110 -3.27 15.54 4.03
CA ALA A 110 -1.99 15.11 3.50
C ALA A 110 -0.88 15.97 4.13
N SER A 111 -0.26 15.44 5.18
CA SER A 111 0.91 16.00 5.83
C SER A 111 1.87 14.84 5.97
N GLY A 112 2.90 14.88 5.12
CA GLY A 112 4.12 14.09 5.27
C GLY A 112 3.95 12.58 5.21
N ILE A 113 3.67 12.03 4.02
CA ILE A 113 4.47 10.89 3.61
C ILE A 113 5.54 11.49 2.70
N SER A 114 6.58 12.03 3.33
CA SER A 114 7.86 12.18 2.64
C SER A 114 8.38 10.78 2.36
N VAL A 115 8.86 10.62 1.13
CA VAL A 115 9.54 9.43 0.60
C VAL A 115 10.58 8.91 1.58
#